data_AF-K9GGE5-F1
#
_entry.id   AF-K9GGE5-F1
#
_cell.length_a   1.000
_cell.length_b   1.000
_cell.length_c   1.000
_cell.angle_alpha   90.00
_cell.angle_beta   90.00
_cell.angle_gamma   90.00
#
_symmetry.space_group_name_H-M   'P 1'
#
loop_
_entity.id
_entity.type
_entity.pdbx_description
1 polymer ?
#
loop_
_entity_poly.entity_id
_entity_poly.type
_entity_poly.pdbx_seq_one_letter_code
_entity_poly.pdbx_strand_id
1 'polypeptide(L)'
;MYIQLPLGHKCRAEKFLHIRRFVSTEVLSAWVCKGVNNFFPPEFGFILSRNLNGTFGCEYHRGEDGEILAYDSWSFFKLKRIWKNLETSGICDEWMQFAIFVRKDWVTSKQLVVFLDFPRYLMPQLQISLRSIHTSDPYGWHAIFVGEMRKLYDQAIWDLRGMVWEVEAVSLIF
;
A
#
# COMPACT_ATOMS: atom_id res chain seq x y z
N MET A 1 -18.98 17.14 3.03
CA MET A 1 -17.98 18.24 2.97
C MET A 1 -16.84 17.76 2.08
N TYR A 2 -16.85 18.19 0.82
CA TYR A 2 -15.80 17.92 -0.15
C TYR A 2 -14.74 19.00 0.02
N ILE A 3 -13.49 18.62 0.25
CA ILE A 3 -12.38 19.56 0.06
C ILE A 3 -11.87 19.33 -1.35
N GLN A 4 -12.25 20.26 -2.20
CA GLN A 4 -11.78 20.51 -3.54
C GLN A 4 -10.41 21.20 -3.41
N LEU A 5 -9.33 20.59 -3.92
CA LEU A 5 -8.16 21.36 -4.35
C LEU A 5 -8.44 21.88 -5.77
N PRO A 6 -7.97 23.08 -6.12
CA PRO A 6 -8.53 23.87 -7.20
C PRO A 6 -8.14 23.29 -8.56
N LEU A 7 -9.12 22.74 -9.27
CA LEU A 7 -9.61 23.20 -10.58
C LEU A 7 -10.75 22.27 -10.99
N GLY A 8 -11.78 22.87 -11.59
CA GLY A 8 -13.16 22.40 -11.57
C GLY A 8 -13.37 20.97 -12.08
N HIS A 9 -14.23 20.22 -11.41
CA HIS A 9 -15.57 19.85 -11.88
C HIS A 9 -16.27 19.03 -10.78
N LYS A 10 -17.52 19.39 -10.47
CA LYS A 10 -18.32 18.88 -9.32
C LYS A 10 -18.85 17.46 -9.57
N CYS A 11 -18.81 16.60 -8.56
CA CYS A 11 -19.68 15.43 -8.47
C CYS A 11 -20.21 15.21 -7.03
N ARG A 12 -21.46 14.73 -6.96
CA ARG A 12 -22.42 14.81 -5.85
C ARG A 12 -22.24 13.70 -4.79
N ALA A 13 -22.67 13.99 -3.56
CA ALA A 13 -22.55 13.17 -2.34
C ALA A 13 -23.49 11.97 -2.26
N GLU A 14 -22.94 10.83 -1.84
CA GLU A 14 -23.67 9.78 -1.11
C GLU A 14 -22.94 9.47 0.21
N LYS A 15 -23.75 9.14 1.23
CA LYS A 15 -23.40 9.01 2.65
C LYS A 15 -22.51 7.76 2.89
N PHE A 16 -21.74 7.79 3.99
CA PHE A 16 -20.56 6.97 4.34
C PHE A 16 -19.25 7.46 3.71
N LEU A 17 -18.58 8.40 4.38
CA LEU A 17 -17.36 9.02 3.89
C LEU A 17 -16.14 8.08 4.10
N HIS A 18 -16.07 7.03 3.30
CA HIS A 18 -14.84 6.25 3.13
C HIS A 18 -13.86 7.08 2.30
N ILE A 19 -12.76 7.53 2.91
CA ILE A 19 -11.71 8.21 2.16
C ILE A 19 -10.68 7.16 1.78
N ARG A 20 -10.69 6.77 0.50
CA ARG A 20 -9.63 5.95 -0.11
C ARG A 20 -8.62 6.89 -0.75
N ARG A 21 -7.35 6.80 -0.37
CA ARG A 21 -6.29 7.60 -1.00
C ARG A 21 -5.18 6.71 -1.53
N PHE A 22 -4.77 7.01 -2.75
CA PHE A 22 -3.55 6.49 -3.35
C PHE A 22 -2.55 7.64 -3.36
N VAL A 23 -1.45 7.47 -2.65
CA VAL A 23 -0.47 8.54 -2.42
C VAL A 23 0.91 7.94 -2.62
N SER A 24 1.84 8.67 -3.24
CA SER A 24 3.24 8.22 -3.25
C SER A 24 3.90 8.48 -1.90
N THR A 25 4.92 7.71 -1.55
CA THR A 25 5.73 7.99 -0.35
C THR A 25 6.36 9.38 -0.38
N GLU A 26 6.71 9.91 -1.55
CA GLU A 26 7.19 11.29 -1.74
C GLU A 26 6.13 12.34 -1.40
N VAL A 27 4.87 12.12 -1.80
CA VAL A 27 3.76 13.02 -1.46
C VAL A 27 3.43 12.91 0.03
N LEU A 28 3.54 11.71 0.60
CA LEU A 28 3.32 11.49 2.03
C LEU A 28 4.41 12.13 2.88
N SER A 29 5.69 12.04 2.48
CA SER A 29 6.80 12.66 3.17
C SER A 29 6.70 14.19 3.11
N ALA A 30 6.28 14.76 1.98
CA ALA A 30 5.95 16.18 1.87
C ALA A 30 4.76 16.60 2.75
N TRP A 31 3.81 15.70 3.03
CA TRP A 31 2.70 15.93 3.98
C TRP A 31 3.16 15.89 5.43
N VAL A 32 3.99 14.92 5.81
CA VAL A 32 4.56 14.80 7.16
C VAL A 32 5.45 16.01 7.47
N CYS A 33 6.30 16.44 6.54
CA CYS A 33 7.16 17.62 6.69
C CYS A 33 6.40 18.96 6.82
N LYS A 34 5.12 19.01 6.43
CA LYS A 34 4.26 20.21 6.57
C LYS A 34 3.58 20.34 7.93
N GLY A 35 4.02 19.59 8.94
CA GLY A 35 3.57 19.76 10.32
C GLY A 35 2.32 18.96 10.70
N VAL A 36 1.97 17.92 9.92
CA VAL A 36 0.97 16.94 10.35
C VAL A 36 1.63 15.90 11.27
N ASN A 37 2.24 16.36 12.36
CA ASN A 37 3.14 15.55 13.19
C ASN A 37 2.48 14.39 13.97
N ASN A 38 1.16 14.24 13.94
CA ASN A 38 0.44 13.23 14.72
C ASN A 38 -0.56 12.40 13.90
N PHE A 39 -0.50 12.44 12.55
CA PHE A 39 -1.51 11.72 11.77
C PHE A 39 -1.26 10.22 11.69
N PHE A 40 0.00 9.80 11.58
CA PHE A 40 0.37 8.39 11.56
C PHE A 40 1.04 8.02 12.89
N PRO A 41 0.90 6.76 13.34
CA PRO A 41 1.69 6.23 14.44
C PRO A 41 3.20 6.48 14.23
N PRO A 42 3.97 6.81 15.27
CA PRO A 42 5.42 6.99 15.17
C PRO A 42 6.12 5.79 14.50
N GLU A 43 5.69 4.57 14.81
CA GLU A 43 6.20 3.33 14.25
C GLU A 43 5.98 3.26 12.73
N PHE A 44 4.85 3.76 12.23
CA PHE A 44 4.54 3.79 10.80
C PHE A 44 5.54 4.67 10.03
N GLY A 45 5.82 5.86 10.54
CA GLY A 45 6.81 6.78 9.96
C GLY A 45 8.22 6.21 10.01
N PHE A 46 8.58 5.56 11.13
CA PHE A 46 9.87 4.90 11.26
C PHE A 46 10.05 3.79 10.22
N ILE A 47 9.04 2.94 10.03
CA ILE A 47 9.07 1.84 9.05
C ILE A 47 9.19 2.37 7.62
N LEU A 48 8.46 3.43 7.26
CA LEU A 48 8.52 4.05 5.93
C LEU A 48 9.96 4.41 5.53
N SER A 49 10.78 4.84 6.50
CA SER A 49 12.16 5.26 6.28
C SER A 49 13.19 4.13 6.28
N ARG A 50 12.78 2.88 6.57
CA ARG A 50 13.70 1.74 6.69
C ARG A 50 13.61 0.78 5.51
N ASN A 51 14.74 0.13 5.23
CA ASN A 51 14.85 -0.93 4.24
C ASN A 51 14.44 -2.30 4.82
N LEU A 52 13.17 -2.45 5.21
CA LEU A 52 12.62 -3.72 5.70
C LEU A 52 11.95 -4.50 4.56
N ASN A 53 12.08 -5.83 4.55
CA ASN A 53 11.44 -6.69 3.53
C ASN A 53 9.91 -6.69 3.64
N GLY A 54 9.40 -6.47 4.84
CA GLY A 54 7.99 -6.30 5.12
C GLY A 54 7.75 -6.18 6.61
N THR A 55 6.62 -5.62 6.99
CA THR A 55 6.20 -5.53 8.40
C THR A 55 4.71 -5.28 8.49
N PHE A 56 4.13 -5.72 9.60
CA PHE A 56 2.76 -5.46 9.97
C PHE A 56 2.76 -4.83 11.37
N GLY A 57 1.87 -3.87 11.60
CA GLY A 57 1.67 -3.31 12.92
C GLY A 57 0.25 -2.81 13.11
N CYS A 58 -0.12 -2.67 14.37
CA CYS A 58 -1.38 -2.07 14.75
C CYS A 58 -1.30 -1.40 16.11
N GLU A 59 -2.13 -0.39 16.32
CA GLU A 59 -2.19 0.39 17.55
C GLU A 59 -3.64 0.71 17.90
N TYR A 60 -4.00 0.59 19.18
CA TYR A 60 -5.28 1.02 19.71
C TYR A 60 -5.12 2.36 20.41
N HIS A 61 -5.97 3.31 20.07
CA HIS A 61 -6.06 4.61 20.72
C HIS A 61 -7.20 4.56 21.72
N ARG A 62 -6.87 4.74 23.01
CA ARG A 62 -7.83 4.71 24.11
C ARG A 62 -8.04 6.09 24.71
N GLY A 63 -9.25 6.36 25.17
CA GLY A 63 -9.55 7.57 25.92
C GLY A 63 -9.16 7.44 27.39
N GLU A 64 -9.52 8.45 28.18
CA GLU A 64 -9.18 8.52 29.60
C GLU A 64 -9.90 7.45 30.42
N ASP A 65 -11.07 6.98 29.96
CA ASP A 65 -11.85 5.94 30.65
C ASP A 65 -11.43 4.51 30.24
N GLY A 66 -10.53 4.39 29.26
CA GLY A 66 -10.00 3.14 28.74
C GLY A 66 -10.79 2.56 27.57
N GLU A 67 -11.86 3.24 27.13
CA GLU A 67 -12.60 2.99 25.92
C GLU A 67 -11.72 3.09 24.67
N ILE A 68 -12.01 2.26 23.67
CA ILE A 68 -11.28 2.28 22.39
C ILE A 68 -11.91 3.34 21.49
N LEU A 69 -11.17 4.42 21.23
CA LEU A 69 -11.60 5.54 20.39
C LEU A 69 -11.27 5.30 18.91
N ALA A 70 -10.07 4.79 18.64
CA ALA A 70 -9.59 4.53 17.28
C ALA A 70 -8.61 3.35 17.22
N TYR A 71 -8.42 2.82 16.02
CA TYR A 71 -7.51 1.71 15.73
C TYR A 71 -6.81 1.95 14.42
N ASP A 72 -5.49 1.87 14.49
CA ASP A 72 -4.61 1.94 13.34
C ASP A 72 -4.03 0.58 13.04
N SER A 73 -3.90 0.27 11.76
CA SER A 73 -3.17 -0.91 11.30
C SER A 73 -2.48 -0.62 9.99
N TRP A 74 -1.35 -1.26 9.76
CA TRP A 74 -0.55 -1.06 8.57
C TRP A 74 0.16 -2.34 8.14
N SER A 75 0.34 -2.48 6.83
CA SER A 75 1.20 -3.51 6.24
C SER A 75 2.15 -2.87 5.25
N PHE A 76 3.40 -3.33 5.25
CA PHE A 76 4.44 -2.96 4.30
C PHE A 76 4.98 -4.20 3.61
N PHE A 77 5.21 -4.11 2.31
CA PHE A 77 5.86 -5.15 1.51
C PHE A 77 6.92 -4.53 0.62
N LYS A 78 8.10 -5.13 0.58
CA LYS A 78 9.19 -4.72 -0.30
C LYS A 78 9.52 -5.82 -1.30
N LEU A 79 9.41 -5.49 -2.58
CA LEU A 79 9.63 -6.41 -3.68
C LEU A 79 10.83 -5.95 -4.50
N LYS A 80 11.78 -6.85 -4.74
CA LYS A 80 12.75 -6.70 -5.82
C LYS A 80 12.23 -7.45 -7.04
N ARG A 81 12.16 -6.77 -8.18
CA ARG A 81 11.86 -7.39 -9.47
C ARG A 81 13.10 -7.30 -10.35
N ILE A 82 13.47 -8.41 -10.98
CA ILE A 82 14.56 -8.47 -11.96
C ILE A 82 13.99 -9.16 -13.19
N TRP A 83 14.15 -8.56 -14.36
CA TRP A 83 13.63 -9.10 -15.61
C TRP A 83 14.50 -8.68 -16.80
N LYS A 84 14.34 -9.39 -17.92
CA LYS A 84 14.97 -9.01 -19.18
C LYS A 84 14.10 -8.01 -19.92
N ASN A 85 14.67 -6.90 -20.33
CA ASN A 85 14.01 -6.03 -21.29
C ASN A 85 14.20 -6.62 -22.70
N LEU A 86 13.08 -6.99 -23.33
CA LEU A 86 13.09 -7.60 -24.66
C LEU A 86 13.53 -6.64 -25.77
N GLU A 87 13.39 -5.32 -25.56
CA GLU A 87 13.76 -4.30 -26.54
C GLU A 87 15.26 -4.01 -26.51
N THR A 88 15.86 -3.94 -25.32
CA THR A 88 17.29 -3.60 -25.16
C THR A 88 18.18 -4.82 -24.93
N SER A 89 17.59 -6.01 -24.76
CA SER A 89 18.27 -7.24 -24.29
C SER A 89 19.04 -7.08 -22.96
N GLY A 90 18.81 -5.98 -22.25
CA GLY A 90 19.45 -5.67 -20.98
C GLY A 90 18.69 -6.28 -19.80
N ILE A 91 19.41 -6.45 -18.68
CA ILE A 91 18.81 -6.81 -17.40
C ILE A 91 18.28 -5.53 -16.76
N CYS A 92 17.01 -5.53 -16.39
CA CYS A 92 16.39 -4.49 -15.61
C CYS A 92 16.17 -4.98 -14.18
N ASP A 93 16.34 -4.09 -13.21
CA ASP A 93 15.92 -4.33 -11.84
C ASP A 93 15.22 -3.12 -11.23
N GLU A 94 14.29 -3.40 -10.33
CA GLU A 94 13.50 -2.39 -9.63
C GLU A 94 13.23 -2.85 -8.21
N TRP A 95 13.36 -1.92 -7.26
CA TRP A 95 12.87 -2.08 -5.89
C TRP A 95 11.57 -1.30 -5.73
N MET A 96 10.52 -1.98 -5.30
CA MET A 96 9.23 -1.39 -5.00
C MET A 96 8.91 -1.60 -3.52
N GLN A 97 8.31 -0.59 -2.88
CA GLN A 97 7.82 -0.69 -1.51
C GLN A 97 6.36 -0.27 -1.48
N PHE A 98 5.48 -1.21 -1.15
CA PHE A 98 4.04 -0.98 -1.09
C PHE A 98 3.60 -0.93 0.35
N ALA A 99 2.65 -0.05 0.66
CA ALA A 99 2.03 -0.09 1.98
C ALA A 99 0.52 0.15 1.94
N ILE A 100 -0.14 -0.33 2.97
CA ILE A 100 -1.51 0.03 3.29
C ILE A 100 -1.56 0.51 4.74
N PHE A 101 -2.32 1.57 4.98
CA PHE A 101 -2.67 2.07 6.30
C PHE A 101 -4.19 2.15 6.42
N VAL A 102 -4.72 1.63 7.52
CA VAL A 102 -6.14 1.61 7.83
C VAL A 102 -6.32 2.22 9.21
N ARG A 103 -7.11 3.29 9.29
CA ARG A 103 -7.60 3.86 10.54
C ARG A 103 -9.10 3.66 10.65
N LYS A 104 -9.54 3.04 11.73
CA LYS A 104 -10.94 2.99 12.14
C LYS A 104 -11.13 3.95 13.31
N ASP A 105 -12.06 4.88 13.17
CA ASP A 105 -12.46 5.80 14.24
C ASP A 105 -13.88 5.43 14.65
N TRP A 106 -14.04 4.98 15.90
CA TRP A 106 -15.34 4.57 16.43
C TRP A 106 -16.19 5.77 16.86
N VAL A 107 -15.56 6.84 17.33
CA VAL A 107 -16.24 8.07 17.75
C VAL A 107 -16.97 8.70 16.57
N THR A 108 -16.29 8.83 15.43
CA THR A 108 -16.89 9.42 14.22
C THR A 108 -17.51 8.38 13.30
N SER A 109 -17.39 7.09 13.64
CA SER A 109 -17.76 5.95 12.78
C SER A 109 -17.10 5.97 11.39
N LYS A 110 -16.00 6.71 11.22
CA LYS A 110 -15.29 6.84 9.94
C LYS A 110 -14.20 5.79 9.80
N GLN A 111 -13.85 5.52 8.54
CA GLN A 111 -12.70 4.70 8.19
C GLN A 111 -11.89 5.39 7.11
N LEU A 112 -10.59 5.46 7.35
CA LEU A 112 -9.60 5.94 6.39
C LEU A 112 -8.78 4.75 5.92
N VAL A 113 -8.58 4.67 4.60
CA VAL A 113 -7.70 3.67 3.99
C VAL A 113 -6.76 4.36 3.02
N VAL A 114 -5.47 4.18 3.23
CA VAL A 114 -4.41 4.78 2.42
C VAL A 114 -3.56 3.66 1.83
N PHE A 115 -3.43 3.64 0.51
CA PHE A 115 -2.49 2.81 -0.21
C PHE A 115 -1.30 3.67 -0.64
N LEU A 116 -0.08 3.23 -0.30
CA LEU A 116 1.16 3.91 -0.62
C LEU A 116 1.91 3.15 -1.73
N ASP A 117 2.35 3.92 -2.73
CA ASP A 117 3.16 3.45 -3.87
C ASP A 117 2.57 2.24 -4.62
N PHE A 118 1.25 2.03 -4.51
CA PHE A 118 0.58 0.91 -5.16
C PHE A 118 0.64 1.05 -6.70
N PRO A 119 0.96 -0.03 -7.44
CA PRO A 119 1.14 0.09 -8.89
C PRO A 119 -0.16 0.47 -9.59
N ARG A 120 -0.11 1.52 -10.41
CA ARG A 120 -1.30 2.05 -11.11
C ARG A 120 -2.00 1.00 -11.98
N TYR A 121 -1.24 0.11 -12.61
CA TYR A 121 -1.79 -0.93 -13.46
C TYR A 121 -2.58 -2.01 -12.69
N LEU A 122 -2.37 -2.15 -11.37
CA LEU A 122 -3.14 -3.05 -10.52
C LEU A 122 -4.37 -2.39 -9.88
N MET A 123 -4.51 -1.07 -10.02
CA MET A 123 -5.63 -0.34 -9.40
C MET A 123 -7.01 -0.85 -9.83
N PRO A 124 -7.25 -1.21 -11.11
CA PRO A 124 -8.55 -1.75 -11.52
C PRO A 124 -8.90 -3.04 -10.79
N GLN A 125 -7.96 -3.98 -10.68
CA GLN A 125 -8.16 -5.27 -10.00
C GLN A 125 -8.40 -5.04 -8.51
N LEU A 126 -7.56 -4.21 -7.88
CA LEU A 126 -7.74 -3.83 -6.49
C LEU A 126 -9.15 -3.23 -6.28
N GLN A 127 -9.58 -2.28 -7.10
CA GLN A 127 -10.91 -1.65 -6.98
C GLN A 127 -12.07 -2.65 -7.04
N ILE A 128 -11.94 -3.71 -7.86
CA ILE A 128 -12.92 -4.80 -7.92
C ILE A 128 -12.92 -5.57 -6.59
N SER A 129 -11.75 -6.02 -6.15
CA SER A 129 -11.58 -6.75 -4.89
C SER A 129 -12.14 -5.96 -3.70
N LEU A 130 -11.86 -4.64 -3.64
CA LEU A 130 -12.32 -3.74 -2.58
C LEU A 130 -13.86 -3.57 -2.49
N ARG A 131 -14.65 -4.04 -3.45
CA ARG A 131 -16.13 -4.04 -3.36
C ARG A 131 -16.66 -5.10 -2.41
N SER A 132 -15.87 -6.16 -2.17
CA SER A 132 -16.26 -7.28 -1.31
C SER A 132 -15.97 -7.07 0.18
N ILE A 133 -15.24 -6.00 0.53
CA ILE A 133 -14.82 -5.76 1.91
C ILE A 133 -16.00 -5.31 2.76
N HIS A 134 -16.21 -6.02 3.87
CA HIS A 134 -17.05 -5.49 4.93
C HIS A 134 -16.26 -4.45 5.73
N THR A 135 -16.70 -3.20 5.67
CA THR A 135 -15.99 -2.03 6.24
C THR A 135 -15.89 -2.04 7.78
N SER A 136 -16.60 -2.95 8.45
CA SER A 136 -16.47 -3.18 9.89
C SER A 136 -15.21 -3.96 10.24
N ASP A 137 -14.65 -4.73 9.30
CA ASP A 137 -13.43 -5.49 9.48
C ASP A 137 -12.20 -4.70 8.98
N PRO A 138 -11.34 -4.20 9.88
CA PRO A 138 -10.12 -3.49 9.48
C PRO A 138 -9.10 -4.42 8.80
N TYR A 139 -9.15 -5.73 9.04
CA TYR A 139 -8.20 -6.71 8.47
C TYR A 139 -8.55 -7.14 7.06
N GLY A 140 -9.82 -7.05 6.65
CA GLY A 140 -10.25 -7.33 5.28
C GLY A 140 -9.50 -6.49 4.24
N TRP A 141 -9.16 -5.24 4.57
CA TRP A 141 -8.33 -4.38 3.72
C TRP A 141 -6.92 -4.93 3.51
N HIS A 142 -6.30 -5.43 4.57
CA HIS A 142 -4.97 -6.05 4.51
C HIS A 142 -5.02 -7.36 3.73
N ALA A 143 -6.04 -8.19 3.94
CA ALA A 143 -6.19 -9.45 3.22
C ALA A 143 -6.27 -9.25 1.70
N ILE A 144 -7.07 -8.28 1.24
CA ILE A 144 -7.15 -7.95 -0.18
C ILE A 144 -5.83 -7.38 -0.71
N PHE A 145 -5.22 -6.47 0.04
CA PHE A 145 -3.94 -5.88 -0.33
C PHE A 145 -2.85 -6.95 -0.48
N VAL A 146 -2.73 -7.87 0.48
CA VAL A 146 -1.82 -9.03 0.44
C VAL A 146 -2.12 -9.92 -0.75
N GLY A 147 -3.39 -10.15 -1.07
CA GLY A 147 -3.79 -10.93 -2.26
C GLY A 147 -3.27 -10.33 -3.56
N GLU A 148 -3.30 -9.00 -3.71
CA GLU A 148 -2.74 -8.32 -4.88
C GLU A 148 -1.21 -8.30 -4.85
N MET A 149 -0.59 -8.11 -3.68
CA MET A 149 0.87 -8.19 -3.53
C MET A 149 1.40 -9.56 -3.90
N ARG A 150 0.72 -10.64 -3.49
CA ARG A 150 1.11 -12.01 -3.84
C ARG A 150 1.29 -12.20 -5.35
N LYS A 151 0.39 -11.65 -6.17
CA LYS A 151 0.48 -11.74 -7.64
C LYS A 151 1.74 -11.07 -8.19
N LEU A 152 2.15 -9.94 -7.60
CA LEU A 152 3.40 -9.27 -7.97
C LEU A 152 4.64 -10.08 -7.58
N TYR A 153 4.62 -10.68 -6.39
CA TYR A 153 5.69 -11.55 -5.94
C TYR A 153 5.82 -12.79 -6.83
N ASP A 154 4.69 -13.44 -7.15
CA ASP A 154 4.66 -14.59 -8.06
C ASP A 154 5.27 -14.20 -9.42
N GLN A 155 4.87 -13.06 -9.99
CA GLN A 155 5.46 -12.58 -11.25
C GLN A 155 6.97 -12.31 -11.15
N ALA A 156 7.42 -11.63 -10.08
CA ALA A 156 8.84 -11.33 -9.90
C ALA A 156 9.70 -12.58 -9.77
N ILE A 157 9.19 -13.63 -9.12
CA ILE A 157 9.86 -14.94 -9.02
C ILE A 157 9.96 -15.58 -10.41
N TRP A 158 8.89 -15.54 -11.22
CA TRP A 158 8.92 -16.08 -12.57
C TRP A 158 9.87 -15.32 -13.49
N ASP A 159 9.89 -13.99 -13.40
CA ASP A 159 10.82 -13.16 -14.17
C ASP A 159 12.28 -13.49 -13.81
N LEU A 160 12.59 -13.60 -12.52
CA LEU A 160 13.91 -13.99 -12.04
C LEU A 160 14.28 -15.41 -12.50
N ARG A 161 13.34 -16.36 -12.44
CA ARG A 161 13.57 -17.74 -12.87
C ARG A 161 13.91 -17.82 -14.36
N GLY A 162 13.25 -17.01 -15.19
CA GLY A 162 13.58 -16.91 -16.62
C GLY A 162 15.04 -16.50 -16.83
N MET A 163 15.52 -15.52 -16.06
CA MET A 163 16.92 -15.07 -16.09
C MET A 163 17.90 -16.17 -15.67
N VAL A 164 17.60 -16.87 -14.58
CA VAL A 164 18.47 -17.96 -14.07
C VAL A 164 18.58 -19.07 -15.10
N TRP A 165 17.48 -19.47 -15.73
CA TRP A 165 17.49 -20.52 -16.74
C TRP A 165 18.37 -20.16 -17.94
N GLU A 166 18.35 -18.92 -18.44
CA GLU A 166 19.25 -18.51 -19.52
C GLU A 166 20.73 -18.68 -19.15
N VAL A 167 21.11 -18.34 -17.91
CA VAL A 167 22.49 -18.50 -17.42
C VAL A 167 22.84 -19.98 -17.26
N GLU A 168 21.96 -20.78 -16.68
CA GLU A 168 22.18 -22.22 -16.49
C GLU A 168 22.29 -22.97 -17.82
N ALA A 169 21.46 -22.61 -18.81
CA ALA A 169 21.51 -23.19 -20.14
C ALA A 169 22.86 -22.93 -20.84
N VAL A 170 23.45 -21.74 -20.64
CA VAL A 170 24.80 -21.41 -21.13
C VAL A 170 25.88 -22.15 -20.34
N SER A 171 25.68 -22.34 -19.03
CA SER A 171 26.68 -22.98 -18.15
C SER A 171 26.78 -24.50 -18.34
N LEU A 172 25.75 -25.15 -18.91
CA LEU A 172 25.74 -26.59 -19.24
C LEU A 172 26.38 -26.92 -20.61
N ILE A 173 26.91 -25.92 -21.31
CA ILE A 173 27.53 -26.07 -22.65
C ILE A 173 29.07 -26.12 -22.57
N PHE A 174 29.65 -26.05 -21.37
CA PHE A 174 31.07 -26.26 -21.09
C PHE A 174 31.30 -27.53 -20.27
#